data_AF-A0A519UQJ6-F1
#
_entry.id   AF-A0A519UQJ6-F1
#
_cell.length_a   1.000
_cell.length_b   1.000
_cell.length_c   1.000
_cell.angle_alpha   90.00
_cell.angle_beta   90.00
_cell.angle_gamma   90.00
#
_symmetry.space_group_name_H-M   'P 1'
#
loop_
_entity.id
_entity.type
_entity.pdbx_description
1 polymer ?
#
loop_
_entity_poly.entity_id
_entity_poly.type
_entity_poly.pdbx_seq_one_letter_code
_entity_poly.pdbx_strand_id
1 'polypeptide(L)'
;MINLFRRSNIGNLIGLLIYTFFLRMAIFFNGPEKWNFEFLEPYTKLLLQIPKTALLNPGPNVMVAAILVFVQALWFNRIVNNHGLLQKPSDLPALMYISGSSLFLQFQIISPPLVCNFLLLWMMDKFLKLGKSNNALYMLFDIGMLIALGTLIYFPFVVLLSMLWLSLLLYRSFNWREWIAGLFGFLTIFFILGVIFYWQGNFSSFKQIWLPLTNSFPTVFDINYKDYFVLIPVIIMIILALLQLRENFFRSFINTRKAFQMLFFMFVVGVLGFYTKPDFRLYHFLLCVPPGAVLLAYYFSNAKIRWFYESLFAIFVICMQYFLFV
;
A
#
# COMPACT_ATOMS: atom_id res chain seq x y z
N MET A 1 8.99 7.17 21.69
CA MET A 1 7.94 7.70 20.80
C MET A 1 6.71 6.81 20.81
N ILE A 2 6.84 5.48 20.75
CA ILE A 2 5.70 4.55 20.64
C ILE A 2 4.67 4.74 21.75
N ASN A 3 5.12 4.95 23.00
CA ASN A 3 4.19 5.05 24.11
C ASN A 3 3.26 6.28 24.03
N LEU A 4 3.68 7.34 23.32
CA LEU A 4 2.87 8.54 23.09
C LEU A 4 1.73 8.26 22.09
N PHE A 5 2.03 7.50 21.03
CA PHE A 5 1.07 7.14 19.97
C PHE A 5 0.19 5.92 20.30
N ARG A 6 0.44 5.24 21.44
CA ARG A 6 -0.43 4.16 21.95
C ARG A 6 -1.84 4.62 22.32
N ARG A 7 -2.04 5.92 22.53
CA ARG A 7 -3.35 6.52 22.80
C ARG A 7 -3.71 7.40 21.63
N SER A 8 -4.95 7.32 21.14
CA SER A 8 -5.44 8.28 20.15
C SER A 8 -5.62 9.64 20.79
N ASN A 9 -4.91 10.66 20.30
CA ASN A 9 -5.08 12.04 20.78
C ASN A 9 -4.92 13.04 19.62
N ILE A 10 -5.70 14.12 19.64
CA ILE A 10 -5.61 15.18 18.62
C ILE A 10 -4.20 15.79 18.59
N GLY A 11 -3.55 15.94 19.75
CA GLY A 11 -2.18 16.43 19.84
C GLY A 11 -1.14 15.55 19.12
N ASN A 12 -1.42 14.25 18.96
CA ASN A 12 -0.54 13.35 18.24
C ASN A 12 -0.51 13.62 16.73
N LEU A 13 -1.54 14.28 16.18
CA LEU A 13 -1.57 14.64 14.75
C LEU A 13 -0.42 15.59 14.39
N ILE A 14 -0.12 16.55 15.28
CA ILE A 14 1.04 17.45 15.13
C ILE A 14 2.33 16.64 15.19
N GLY A 15 2.43 15.70 16.13
CA GLY A 15 3.56 14.78 16.24
C GLY A 15 3.77 13.93 14.98
N LEU A 16 2.70 13.41 14.37
CA LEU A 16 2.75 12.64 13.12
C LEU A 16 3.18 13.52 11.94
N LEU A 17 2.72 14.77 11.89
CA LEU A 17 3.11 15.71 10.85
C LEU A 17 4.60 16.01 10.93
N ILE A 18 5.10 16.39 12.11
CA ILE A 18 6.53 16.63 12.35
C ILE A 18 7.34 15.38 11.99
N TYR A 19 6.87 14.20 12.39
CA TYR A 19 7.53 12.93 12.09
C TYR A 19 7.58 12.62 10.58
N THR A 20 6.53 12.96 9.83
CA THR A 20 6.49 12.78 8.37
C THR A 20 7.55 13.61 7.67
N PHE A 21 7.69 14.88 8.05
CA PHE A 21 8.74 15.75 7.50
C PHE A 21 10.14 15.32 7.93
N PHE A 22 10.31 14.89 9.20
CA PHE A 22 11.58 14.39 9.71
C PHE A 22 12.12 13.21 8.88
N LEU A 23 11.31 12.17 8.65
CA LEU A 23 11.74 11.00 7.87
C LEU A 23 12.03 11.31 6.40
N ARG A 24 11.40 12.36 5.86
CA ARG A 24 11.54 12.78 4.46
C ARG A 24 12.59 13.88 4.27
N MET A 25 13.31 14.24 5.32
CA MET A 25 14.32 15.31 5.25
C MET A 25 15.52 14.91 4.38
N ALA A 26 15.90 13.63 4.37
CA ALA A 26 17.11 13.16 3.68
C ALA A 26 17.09 13.41 2.16
N ILE A 27 15.93 13.29 1.51
CA ILE A 27 15.83 13.47 0.06
C ILE A 27 16.08 14.91 -0.40
N PHE A 28 15.96 15.90 0.50
CA PHE A 28 16.32 17.28 0.19
C PHE A 28 17.84 17.48 0.12
N PHE A 29 18.62 16.61 0.76
CA PHE A 29 20.09 16.68 0.75
C PHE A 29 20.70 15.75 -0.30
N ASN A 30 20.14 14.55 -0.48
CA ASN A 30 20.73 13.49 -1.30
C ASN A 30 19.88 13.07 -2.51
N GLY A 31 18.80 13.80 -2.81
CA GLY A 31 17.93 13.48 -3.95
C GLY A 31 18.65 13.72 -5.29
N PRO A 32 18.54 12.79 -6.27
CA PRO A 32 19.08 13.01 -7.61
C PRO A 32 18.52 14.29 -8.25
N GLU A 33 19.39 15.00 -8.98
CA GLU A 33 19.10 16.31 -9.59
C GLU A 33 17.96 16.28 -10.62
N LYS A 34 17.72 15.11 -11.25
CA LYS A 34 16.63 14.90 -12.21
C LYS A 34 15.99 13.54 -11.99
N TRP A 35 14.68 13.55 -11.78
CA TRP A 35 13.87 12.34 -11.72
C TRP A 35 13.23 12.10 -13.08
N ASN A 36 13.60 10.99 -13.74
CA ASN A 36 12.94 10.55 -14.96
C ASN A 36 11.60 9.89 -14.59
N PHE A 37 10.57 10.71 -14.42
CA PHE A 37 9.23 10.25 -14.12
C PHE A 37 8.55 9.67 -15.34
N GLU A 38 8.31 8.35 -15.33
CA GLU A 38 7.17 7.76 -16.03
C GLU A 38 6.01 7.62 -15.05
N PHE A 39 5.39 8.75 -14.70
CA PHE A 39 4.23 8.80 -13.81
C PHE A 39 2.98 8.14 -14.41
N LEU A 40 2.92 8.06 -15.74
CA LEU A 40 1.84 7.48 -16.50
C LEU A 40 2.41 6.42 -17.42
N GLU A 41 1.82 5.24 -17.39
CA GLU A 41 2.10 4.17 -18.35
C GLU A 41 1.89 4.71 -19.77
N PRO A 42 2.62 4.21 -20.78
CA PRO A 42 2.53 4.71 -22.15
C PRO A 42 1.08 4.84 -22.67
N TYR A 43 0.20 3.91 -22.28
CA TYR A 43 -1.21 3.90 -22.65
C TYR A 43 -2.06 4.97 -21.94
N THR A 44 -1.68 5.41 -20.75
CA THR A 44 -2.40 6.48 -20.02
C THR A 44 -1.97 7.89 -20.43
N LYS A 45 -0.77 8.05 -21.00
CA LYS A 45 -0.31 9.31 -21.62
C LYS A 45 -1.27 9.78 -22.74
N LEU A 46 -2.03 8.85 -23.34
CA LEU A 46 -2.99 9.12 -24.40
C LEU A 46 -4.35 9.62 -23.86
N LEU A 47 -4.72 9.24 -22.63
CA LEU A 47 -5.97 9.63 -21.96
C LEU A 47 -5.84 10.92 -21.14
N LEU A 48 -4.68 11.14 -20.51
CA LEU A 48 -4.42 12.29 -19.64
C LEU A 48 -3.14 13.00 -20.08
N GLN A 49 -3.29 14.14 -20.76
CA GLN A 49 -2.18 15.06 -21.04
C GLN A 49 -1.89 15.90 -19.79
N ILE A 50 -1.27 15.30 -18.77
CA ILE A 50 -0.84 16.04 -17.58
C ILE A 50 0.37 16.91 -17.96
N PRO A 51 0.36 18.23 -17.69
CA PRO A 51 1.48 19.09 -18.01
C PRO A 51 2.75 18.61 -17.30
N LYS A 52 3.74 18.22 -18.09
CA LYS A 52 5.01 17.63 -17.63
C LYS A 52 5.83 18.57 -16.74
N THR A 53 5.58 19.87 -16.79
CA THR A 53 6.47 20.91 -16.25
C THR A 53 6.37 21.12 -14.73
N ALA A 54 5.23 20.84 -14.10
CA ALA A 54 5.07 21.07 -12.64
C ALA A 54 5.55 19.89 -11.77
N LEU A 55 5.59 18.67 -12.31
CA LEU A 55 5.93 17.44 -11.57
C LEU A 55 7.43 17.09 -11.59
N LEU A 56 8.23 17.76 -12.43
CA LEU A 56 9.66 17.48 -12.61
C LEU A 56 10.56 18.17 -11.57
N ASN A 57 10.10 19.25 -10.92
CA ASN A 57 10.89 19.91 -9.89
C ASN A 57 10.94 19.03 -8.62
N PRO A 58 12.14 18.67 -8.12
CA PRO A 58 12.28 17.70 -7.02
C PRO A 58 11.65 18.19 -5.71
N GLY A 59 11.79 19.47 -5.37
CA GLY A 59 11.27 20.04 -4.13
C GLY A 59 9.73 19.94 -3.99
N PRO A 60 8.95 20.53 -4.92
CA PRO A 60 7.49 20.44 -4.89
C PRO A 60 6.97 18.99 -4.93
N ASN A 61 7.63 18.11 -5.67
CA ASN A 61 7.24 16.70 -5.76
C ASN A 61 7.33 16.01 -4.39
N VAL A 62 8.46 16.18 -3.69
CA VAL A 62 8.66 15.62 -2.35
C VAL A 62 7.64 16.18 -1.35
N MET A 63 7.37 17.49 -1.40
CA MET A 63 6.38 18.13 -0.52
C MET A 63 4.97 17.57 -0.74
N VAL A 64 4.55 17.43 -2.00
CA VAL A 64 3.25 16.84 -2.33
C VAL A 64 3.22 15.37 -1.90
N ALA A 65 4.27 14.59 -2.14
CA ALA A 65 4.35 13.21 -1.69
C ALA A 65 4.24 13.09 -0.15
N ALA A 66 4.88 13.99 0.60
CA ALA A 66 4.78 14.03 2.06
C ALA A 66 3.35 14.33 2.53
N ILE A 67 2.68 15.30 1.89
CA ILE A 67 1.27 15.61 2.17
C ILE A 67 0.37 14.41 1.86
N LEU A 68 0.56 13.76 0.71
CA LEU A 68 -0.21 12.57 0.33
C LEU A 68 -0.04 11.43 1.35
N VAL A 69 1.19 11.14 1.76
CA VAL A 69 1.47 10.13 2.80
C VAL A 69 0.84 10.49 4.12
N PHE A 70 0.92 11.75 4.54
CA PHE A 70 0.31 12.20 5.78
C PHE A 70 -1.22 11.98 5.75
N VAL A 71 -1.89 12.40 4.68
CA VAL A 71 -3.33 12.18 4.50
C VAL A 71 -3.68 10.69 4.47
N GLN A 72 -2.90 9.88 3.74
CA GLN A 72 -3.07 8.43 3.70
C GLN A 72 -2.91 7.79 5.08
N ALA A 73 -1.93 8.22 5.87
CA ALA A 73 -1.68 7.71 7.21
C ALA A 73 -2.85 8.01 8.15
N LEU A 74 -3.42 9.21 8.10
CA LEU A 74 -4.60 9.58 8.88
C LEU A 74 -5.82 8.75 8.47
N TRP A 75 -6.04 8.59 7.17
CA TRP A 75 -7.16 7.79 6.66
C TRP A 75 -7.00 6.32 7.04
N PHE A 76 -5.81 5.76 6.86
CA PHE A 76 -5.45 4.41 7.26
C PHE A 76 -5.68 4.18 8.75
N ASN A 77 -5.22 5.10 9.61
CA ASN A 77 -5.44 5.04 11.05
C ASN A 77 -6.92 5.00 11.41
N ARG A 78 -7.74 5.82 10.74
CA ARG A 78 -9.19 5.81 10.89
C ARG A 78 -9.79 4.46 10.48
N ILE A 79 -9.35 3.87 9.36
CA ILE A 79 -9.83 2.54 8.92
C ILE A 79 -9.51 1.48 9.97
N VAL A 80 -8.24 1.42 10.43
CA VAL A 80 -7.78 0.42 11.41
C VAL A 80 -8.54 0.55 12.74
N ASN A 81 -8.75 1.77 13.22
CA ASN A 81 -9.48 2.03 14.47
C ASN A 81 -10.98 1.73 14.33
N ASN A 82 -11.62 2.12 13.22
CA ASN A 82 -13.04 1.85 12.98
C ASN A 82 -13.37 0.35 12.88
N HIS A 83 -12.44 -0.44 12.34
CA HIS A 83 -12.59 -1.89 12.24
C HIS A 83 -12.17 -2.65 13.50
N GLY A 84 -11.67 -1.95 14.53
CA GLY A 84 -11.28 -2.57 15.80
C GLY A 84 -10.19 -3.63 15.63
N LEU A 85 -9.23 -3.40 14.73
CA LEU A 85 -8.14 -4.36 14.49
C LEU A 85 -7.14 -4.40 15.65
N LEU A 86 -7.08 -3.32 16.43
CA LEU A 86 -6.32 -3.21 17.67
C LEU A 86 -7.29 -3.26 18.86
N GLN A 87 -6.81 -3.72 20.03
CA GLN A 87 -7.64 -3.83 21.24
C GLN A 87 -8.17 -2.47 21.72
N LYS A 88 -7.42 -1.40 21.45
CA LYS A 88 -7.76 -0.01 21.82
C LYS A 88 -7.44 0.92 20.64
N PRO A 89 -8.20 2.01 20.45
CA PRO A 89 -7.88 3.01 19.44
C PRO A 89 -6.52 3.64 19.73
N SER A 90 -5.67 3.71 18.71
CA SER A 90 -4.31 4.25 18.83
C SER A 90 -3.89 4.93 17.53
N ASP A 91 -2.82 5.73 17.60
CA ASP A 91 -2.20 6.38 16.43
C ASP A 91 -0.98 5.61 15.91
N LEU A 92 -0.72 4.42 16.46
CA LEU A 92 0.33 3.52 16.00
C LEU A 92 0.20 3.12 14.53
N PRO A 93 -0.99 2.82 13.99
CA PRO A 93 -1.14 2.51 12.57
C PRO A 93 -0.64 3.65 11.67
N ALA A 94 -0.99 4.90 11.97
CA ALA A 94 -0.48 6.05 11.21
C ALA A 94 1.04 6.14 11.27
N LEU A 95 1.62 5.99 12.47
CA LEU A 95 3.05 6.07 12.66
C LEU A 95 3.79 4.97 11.87
N MET A 96 3.32 3.72 11.94
CA MET A 96 3.90 2.62 11.16
C MET A 96 3.72 2.79 9.66
N TYR A 97 2.61 3.39 9.20
CA TYR A 97 2.39 3.70 7.79
C TYR A 97 3.40 4.75 7.30
N ILE A 98 3.61 5.83 8.06
CA ILE A 98 4.58 6.88 7.72
C ILE A 98 6.00 6.31 7.70
N SER A 99 6.37 5.50 8.68
CA SER A 99 7.69 4.84 8.69
C SER A 99 7.84 3.90 7.50
N GLY A 100 6.86 3.03 7.24
CA GLY A 100 6.89 2.09 6.12
C GLY A 100 6.96 2.77 4.75
N SER A 101 6.21 3.85 4.57
CA SER A 101 6.20 4.67 3.33
C SER A 101 7.40 5.61 3.20
N SER A 102 8.37 5.55 4.11
CA SER A 102 9.60 6.35 4.07
C SER A 102 10.87 5.48 4.10
N LEU A 103 10.72 4.15 4.00
CA LEU A 103 11.82 3.17 4.06
C LEU A 103 12.93 3.39 3.04
N PHE A 104 12.56 3.81 1.82
CA PHE A 104 13.49 3.98 0.70
C PHE A 104 13.30 5.36 0.08
N LEU A 105 14.37 5.92 -0.52
CA LEU A 105 14.29 7.21 -1.24
C LEU A 105 13.22 7.20 -2.33
N GLN A 106 13.05 6.07 -3.03
CA GLN A 106 12.02 5.90 -4.07
C GLN A 106 10.57 6.00 -3.53
N PHE A 107 10.36 5.86 -2.22
CA PHE A 107 9.04 6.00 -1.58
C PHE A 107 8.73 7.46 -1.23
N GLN A 108 9.75 8.30 -1.20
CA GLN A 108 9.64 9.69 -0.75
C GLN A 108 9.18 10.65 -1.85
N ILE A 109 9.08 10.17 -3.09
CA ILE A 109 8.59 10.90 -4.26
C ILE A 109 7.19 10.46 -4.67
N ILE A 110 6.51 11.29 -5.46
CA ILE A 110 5.26 10.91 -6.10
C ILE A 110 5.53 9.77 -7.09
N SER A 111 4.84 8.65 -6.89
CA SER A 111 4.93 7.48 -7.76
C SER A 111 3.53 6.91 -8.02
N PRO A 112 3.33 6.17 -9.12
CA PRO A 112 2.03 5.54 -9.41
C PRO A 112 1.49 4.66 -8.27
N PRO A 113 2.30 3.80 -7.60
CA PRO A 113 1.83 3.04 -6.45
C PRO A 113 1.46 3.92 -5.25
N LEU A 114 2.13 5.06 -5.04
CA LEU A 114 1.73 6.00 -3.98
C LEU A 114 0.31 6.51 -4.21
N VAL A 115 -0.07 6.82 -5.45
CA VAL A 115 -1.45 7.21 -5.80
C VAL A 115 -2.40 6.03 -5.63
N CYS A 116 -1.99 4.84 -6.09
CA CYS A 116 -2.79 3.61 -5.95
C CYS A 116 -3.03 3.22 -4.49
N ASN A 117 -2.19 3.64 -3.54
CA ASN A 117 -2.44 3.40 -2.13
C ASN A 117 -3.75 4.02 -1.63
N PHE A 118 -4.25 5.13 -2.20
CA PHE A 118 -5.60 5.61 -1.88
C PHE A 118 -6.68 4.58 -2.26
N LEU A 119 -6.57 4.00 -3.46
CA LEU A 119 -7.48 2.95 -3.91
C LEU A 119 -7.34 1.71 -3.05
N LEU A 120 -6.10 1.32 -2.70
CA LEU A 120 -5.84 0.17 -1.84
C LEU A 120 -6.43 0.36 -0.44
N LEU A 121 -6.28 1.52 0.17
CA LEU A 121 -6.90 1.85 1.46
C LEU A 121 -8.44 1.79 1.37
N TRP A 122 -9.02 2.29 0.28
CA TRP A 122 -10.46 2.19 0.06
C TRP A 122 -10.93 0.73 -0.07
N MET A 123 -10.20 -0.07 -0.85
CA MET A 123 -10.48 -1.50 -1.01
C MET A 123 -10.33 -2.23 0.33
N MET A 124 -9.30 -1.91 1.11
CA MET A 124 -9.08 -2.48 2.44
C MET A 124 -10.29 -2.23 3.34
N ASP A 125 -10.81 -1.00 3.39
CA ASP A 125 -12.03 -0.68 4.15
C ASP A 125 -13.25 -1.49 3.66
N LYS A 126 -13.47 -1.60 2.35
CA LYS A 126 -14.58 -2.40 1.80
C LYS A 126 -14.45 -3.89 2.13
N PHE A 127 -13.26 -4.48 1.95
CA PHE A 127 -13.02 -5.89 2.28
C PHE A 127 -13.22 -6.19 3.76
N LEU A 128 -12.80 -5.29 4.66
CA LEU A 128 -13.04 -5.46 6.10
C LEU A 128 -14.53 -5.37 6.47
N LYS A 129 -15.35 -4.65 5.69
CA LYS A 129 -16.82 -4.61 5.83
C LYS A 129 -17.53 -5.82 5.23
N LEU A 130 -16.87 -6.58 4.34
CA LEU A 130 -17.48 -7.65 3.54
C LEU A 130 -18.16 -8.72 4.40
N GLY A 131 -17.56 -9.07 5.54
CA GLY A 131 -18.10 -10.08 6.46
C GLY A 131 -19.35 -9.66 7.22
N LYS A 132 -19.70 -8.36 7.25
CA LYS A 132 -20.85 -7.82 7.99
C LYS A 132 -21.94 -7.24 7.09
N SER A 133 -21.67 -7.05 5.80
CA SER A 133 -22.60 -6.39 4.90
C SER A 133 -23.74 -7.33 4.47
N ASN A 134 -24.95 -6.81 4.23
CA ASN A 134 -25.98 -7.61 3.53
C ASN A 134 -25.82 -7.54 2.00
N ASN A 135 -25.14 -6.52 1.52
CA ASN A 135 -24.99 -6.19 0.10
C ASN A 135 -23.58 -6.50 -0.43
N ALA A 136 -23.13 -7.76 -0.29
CA ALA A 136 -21.81 -8.18 -0.78
C ALA A 136 -21.63 -8.00 -2.29
N LEU A 137 -22.68 -8.26 -3.07
CA LEU A 137 -22.65 -8.16 -4.53
C LEU A 137 -22.21 -6.76 -4.99
N TYR A 138 -22.89 -5.71 -4.53
CA TYR A 138 -22.55 -4.32 -4.87
C TYR A 138 -21.16 -3.93 -4.36
N MET A 139 -20.80 -4.38 -3.15
CA MET A 139 -19.49 -4.09 -2.58
C MET A 139 -18.36 -4.72 -3.39
N LEU A 140 -18.51 -5.95 -3.88
CA LEU A 140 -17.53 -6.64 -4.71
C LEU A 140 -17.45 -6.02 -6.10
N PHE A 141 -18.57 -5.64 -6.70
CA PHE A 141 -18.61 -4.88 -7.95
C PHE A 141 -17.82 -3.57 -7.84
N ASP A 142 -18.03 -2.80 -6.76
CA ASP A 142 -17.28 -1.58 -6.50
C ASP A 142 -15.77 -1.84 -6.36
N ILE A 143 -15.39 -2.89 -5.63
CA ILE A 143 -13.97 -3.27 -5.48
C ILE A 143 -13.38 -3.62 -6.85
N GLY A 144 -14.12 -4.36 -7.68
CA GLY A 144 -13.72 -4.66 -9.06
C GLY A 144 -13.44 -3.40 -9.88
N MET A 145 -14.31 -2.40 -9.80
CA MET A 145 -14.10 -1.10 -10.46
C MET A 145 -12.87 -0.37 -9.90
N LEU A 146 -12.65 -0.39 -8.58
CA LEU A 146 -11.46 0.21 -7.96
C LEU A 146 -10.17 -0.47 -8.43
N ILE A 147 -10.17 -1.80 -8.60
CA ILE A 147 -9.04 -2.55 -9.13
C ILE A 147 -8.77 -2.17 -10.58
N ALA A 148 -9.81 -2.02 -11.40
CA ALA A 148 -9.64 -1.58 -12.78
C ALA A 148 -9.05 -0.17 -12.85
N LEU A 149 -9.57 0.78 -12.06
CA LEU A 149 -9.02 2.13 -11.98
C LEU A 149 -7.55 2.14 -11.53
N GLY A 150 -7.20 1.33 -10.52
CA GLY A 150 -5.83 1.19 -10.08
C GLY A 150 -4.92 0.56 -11.14
N THR A 151 -5.43 -0.40 -11.92
CA THR A 151 -4.69 -1.04 -13.02
C THR A 151 -4.35 -0.05 -14.13
N LEU A 152 -5.22 0.94 -14.37
CA LEU A 152 -4.95 2.01 -15.31
C LEU A 152 -3.79 2.90 -14.83
N ILE A 153 -3.78 3.26 -13.54
CA ILE A 153 -2.72 4.11 -12.96
C ILE A 153 -1.40 3.34 -12.85
N TYR A 154 -1.46 2.10 -12.41
CA TYR A 154 -0.32 1.23 -12.17
C TYR A 154 -0.69 -0.21 -12.52
N PHE A 155 -0.18 -0.71 -13.65
CA PHE A 155 -0.55 -2.01 -14.18
C PHE A 155 -0.51 -3.16 -13.15
N PRO A 156 0.51 -3.28 -12.28
CA PRO A 156 0.58 -4.35 -11.29
C PRO A 156 -0.58 -4.42 -10.30
N PHE A 157 -1.39 -3.36 -10.19
CA PHE A 157 -2.60 -3.37 -9.37
C PHE A 157 -3.61 -4.43 -9.82
N VAL A 158 -3.54 -4.91 -11.06
CA VAL A 158 -4.39 -6.00 -11.59
C VAL A 158 -4.29 -7.27 -10.76
N VAL A 159 -3.15 -7.54 -10.12
CA VAL A 159 -2.94 -8.76 -9.30
C VAL A 159 -3.86 -8.76 -8.07
N LEU A 160 -4.30 -7.58 -7.60
CA LEU A 160 -5.29 -7.45 -6.53
C LEU A 160 -6.69 -7.95 -6.92
N LEU A 161 -6.94 -8.26 -8.20
CA LEU A 161 -8.14 -9.00 -8.61
C LEU A 161 -8.25 -10.33 -7.84
N SER A 162 -7.11 -11.00 -7.58
CA SER A 162 -7.06 -12.23 -6.77
C SER A 162 -7.65 -12.07 -5.37
N MET A 163 -7.58 -10.87 -4.79
CA MET A 163 -8.14 -10.57 -3.47
C MET A 163 -9.66 -10.65 -3.42
N LEU A 164 -10.36 -10.50 -4.55
CA LEU A 164 -11.82 -10.70 -4.62
C LEU A 164 -12.19 -12.11 -4.16
N TRP A 165 -11.56 -13.13 -4.73
CA TRP A 165 -11.84 -14.52 -4.37
C TRP A 165 -11.27 -14.90 -3.01
N LEU A 166 -10.05 -14.46 -2.67
CA LEU A 166 -9.47 -14.74 -1.35
C LEU A 166 -10.32 -14.14 -0.22
N SER A 167 -10.84 -12.93 -0.38
CA SER A 167 -11.73 -12.31 0.61
C SER A 167 -13.08 -13.01 0.71
N LEU A 168 -13.66 -13.45 -0.43
CA LEU A 168 -14.88 -14.24 -0.44
C LEU A 168 -14.71 -15.56 0.32
N LEU A 169 -13.63 -16.30 0.05
CA LEU A 169 -13.31 -17.54 0.75
C LEU A 169 -13.15 -17.36 2.26
N LEU A 170 -12.65 -16.20 2.71
CA LEU A 170 -12.49 -15.90 4.13
C LEU A 170 -13.80 -15.50 4.82
N TYR A 171 -14.60 -14.65 4.18
CA TYR A 171 -15.73 -13.99 4.84
C TYR A 171 -17.10 -14.60 4.55
N ARG A 172 -17.29 -15.25 3.40
CA ARG A 172 -18.61 -15.58 2.85
C ARG A 172 -18.73 -17.07 2.51
N SER A 173 -19.95 -17.59 2.64
CA SER A 173 -20.32 -18.84 1.97
C SER A 173 -20.32 -18.64 0.46
N PHE A 174 -20.16 -19.73 -0.28
CA PHE A 174 -20.13 -19.69 -1.73
C PHE A 174 -21.47 -19.18 -2.30
N ASN A 175 -21.39 -18.14 -3.14
CA ASN A 175 -22.51 -17.62 -3.92
C ASN A 175 -21.96 -17.17 -5.28
N TRP A 176 -22.33 -17.88 -6.35
CA TRP A 176 -21.80 -17.61 -7.69
C TRP A 176 -22.00 -16.16 -8.14
N ARG A 177 -23.09 -15.50 -7.74
CA ARG A 177 -23.36 -14.09 -8.10
C ARG A 177 -22.32 -13.16 -7.50
N GLU A 178 -21.95 -13.39 -6.24
CA GLU A 178 -20.92 -12.59 -5.55
C GLU A 178 -19.54 -12.83 -6.16
N TRP A 179 -19.24 -14.06 -6.58
CA TRP A 179 -17.95 -14.46 -7.15
C TRP A 179 -17.65 -13.79 -8.50
N ILE A 180 -18.68 -13.54 -9.31
CA ILE A 180 -18.51 -12.91 -10.62
C ILE A 180 -18.74 -11.39 -10.55
N ALA A 181 -19.44 -10.87 -9.52
CA ALA A 181 -19.73 -9.43 -9.40
C ALA A 181 -18.47 -8.56 -9.46
N GLY A 182 -17.39 -8.95 -8.76
CA GLY A 182 -16.13 -8.20 -8.81
C GLY A 182 -15.44 -8.25 -10.18
N LEU A 183 -15.54 -9.37 -10.90
CA LEU A 183 -15.07 -9.45 -12.29
C LEU A 183 -15.87 -8.50 -13.20
N PHE A 184 -17.20 -8.46 -13.08
CA PHE A 184 -18.02 -7.55 -13.88
C PHE A 184 -17.71 -6.09 -13.58
N GLY A 185 -17.46 -5.73 -12.31
CA GLY A 185 -17.02 -4.38 -11.95
C GLY A 185 -15.72 -4.00 -12.66
N PHE A 186 -14.74 -4.90 -12.65
CA PHE A 186 -13.48 -4.70 -13.35
C PHE A 186 -13.68 -4.58 -14.87
N LEU A 187 -14.42 -5.50 -15.47
CA LEU A 187 -14.71 -5.53 -16.90
C LEU A 187 -15.49 -4.29 -17.37
N THR A 188 -16.36 -3.72 -16.53
CA THR A 188 -17.15 -2.53 -16.89
C THR A 188 -16.26 -1.35 -17.24
N ILE A 189 -15.22 -1.08 -16.43
CA ILE A 189 -14.28 0.02 -16.68
C ILE A 189 -13.49 -0.22 -17.98
N PHE A 190 -12.97 -1.44 -18.17
CA PHE A 190 -12.22 -1.76 -19.39
C PHE A 190 -13.08 -1.85 -20.65
N PHE A 191 -14.36 -2.21 -20.51
CA PHE A 191 -15.32 -2.18 -21.60
C PHE A 191 -15.56 -0.75 -22.07
N ILE A 192 -15.84 0.18 -21.14
CA ILE A 192 -16.00 1.61 -21.45
C ILE A 192 -14.75 2.15 -22.14
N LEU A 193 -13.55 1.83 -21.62
CA LEU A 193 -12.30 2.24 -22.25
C LEU A 193 -12.12 1.64 -23.65
N GLY A 194 -12.43 0.36 -23.84
CA GLY A 194 -12.36 -0.30 -25.15
C GLY A 194 -13.24 0.41 -26.18
N VAL A 195 -14.45 0.80 -25.80
CA VAL A 195 -15.37 1.60 -26.65
C VAL A 195 -14.77 2.96 -27.00
N ILE A 196 -14.18 3.67 -26.03
CA ILE A 196 -13.52 4.97 -26.27
C ILE A 196 -12.35 4.84 -27.26
N PHE A 197 -11.47 3.85 -27.06
CA PHE A 197 -10.32 3.61 -27.95
C PHE A 197 -10.76 3.18 -29.36
N TYR A 198 -11.84 2.39 -29.45
CA TYR A 198 -12.43 2.01 -30.74
C TYR A 198 -13.00 3.24 -31.47
N TRP A 199 -13.74 4.10 -30.77
CA TRP A 199 -14.30 5.33 -31.33
C TRP A 199 -13.22 6.30 -31.83
N GLN A 200 -12.08 6.37 -31.15
CA GLN A 200 -10.93 7.18 -31.55
C GLN A 200 -10.10 6.57 -32.69
N GLY A 201 -10.48 5.39 -33.21
CA GLY A 201 -9.74 4.69 -34.26
C GLY A 201 -8.41 4.09 -33.81
N ASN A 202 -8.13 4.03 -32.49
CA ASN A 202 -6.85 3.56 -31.94
C ASN A 202 -7.03 2.32 -31.04
N PHE A 203 -7.68 1.28 -31.56
CA PHE A 203 -7.90 0.03 -30.84
C PHE A 203 -6.60 -0.76 -30.58
N SER A 204 -5.54 -0.51 -31.35
CA SER A 204 -4.22 -1.13 -31.12
C SER A 204 -3.63 -0.71 -29.78
N SER A 205 -3.76 0.56 -29.36
CA SER A 205 -3.34 1.02 -28.03
C SER A 205 -4.10 0.34 -26.89
N PHE A 206 -5.38 -0.03 -27.08
CA PHE A 206 -6.11 -0.80 -26.07
C PHE A 206 -5.49 -2.19 -25.84
N LYS A 207 -5.05 -2.87 -26.91
CA LYS A 207 -4.35 -4.17 -26.80
C LYS A 207 -3.02 -4.02 -26.07
N GLN A 208 -2.32 -2.89 -26.25
CA GLN A 208 -1.04 -2.63 -25.60
C GLN A 208 -1.13 -2.57 -24.07
N ILE A 209 -2.29 -2.24 -23.51
CA ILE A 209 -2.52 -2.25 -22.05
C ILE A 209 -2.22 -3.62 -21.45
N TRP A 210 -2.53 -4.70 -22.18
CA TRP A 210 -2.44 -6.07 -21.68
C TRP A 210 -1.10 -6.76 -21.98
N LEU A 211 -0.25 -6.14 -22.80
CA LEU A 211 1.09 -6.68 -23.12
C LEU A 211 1.93 -7.02 -21.88
N PRO A 212 1.87 -6.27 -20.76
CA PRO A 212 2.69 -6.61 -19.61
C PRO A 212 2.35 -7.96 -18.94
N LEU A 213 1.16 -8.53 -19.18
CA LEU A 213 0.83 -9.89 -18.70
C LEU A 213 1.63 -10.99 -19.36
N THR A 214 2.12 -10.73 -20.58
CA THR A 214 2.91 -11.67 -21.39
C THR A 214 4.41 -11.61 -21.08
N ASN A 215 4.83 -10.76 -20.16
CA ASN A 215 6.25 -10.63 -19.82
C ASN A 215 6.79 -11.89 -19.14
N SER A 216 7.98 -12.31 -19.57
CA SER A 216 8.76 -13.37 -18.94
C SER A 216 9.22 -12.93 -17.54
N PHE A 217 9.48 -13.91 -16.66
CA PHE A 217 10.12 -13.62 -15.37
C PHE A 217 11.42 -12.82 -15.58
N PRO A 218 11.63 -11.71 -14.85
CA PRO A 218 12.89 -10.99 -14.91
C PRO A 218 14.00 -11.91 -14.39
N THR A 219 14.93 -12.27 -15.26
CA THR A 219 16.03 -13.22 -14.95
C THR A 219 17.29 -12.53 -14.43
N VAL A 220 17.37 -11.20 -14.51
CA VAL A 220 18.54 -10.43 -14.09
C VAL A 220 18.15 -9.52 -12.94
N PHE A 221 18.64 -9.87 -11.75
CA PHE A 221 18.50 -9.07 -10.54
C PHE A 221 19.81 -8.30 -10.31
N ASP A 222 19.86 -7.02 -10.70
CA ASP A 222 20.97 -6.14 -10.32
C ASP A 222 20.74 -5.63 -8.89
N ILE A 223 21.01 -6.49 -7.92
CA ILE A 223 20.80 -6.21 -6.49
C ILE A 223 22.10 -5.64 -5.93
N ASN A 224 22.12 -4.33 -5.71
CA ASN A 224 23.12 -3.72 -4.84
C ASN A 224 22.81 -4.12 -3.38
N TYR A 225 23.48 -5.16 -2.88
CA TYR A 225 23.25 -5.75 -1.55
C TYR A 225 23.29 -4.73 -0.39
N LYS A 226 24.00 -3.61 -0.56
CA LYS A 226 24.14 -2.58 0.46
C LYS A 226 22.84 -1.82 0.74
N ASP A 227 21.97 -1.65 -0.25
CA ASP A 227 20.74 -0.85 -0.11
C ASP A 227 19.62 -1.60 0.65
N TYR A 228 19.78 -2.92 0.83
CA TYR A 228 18.76 -3.79 1.44
C TYR A 228 18.98 -4.06 2.92
N PHE A 229 20.08 -3.61 3.51
CA PHE A 229 20.34 -3.79 4.95
C PHE A 229 19.27 -3.10 5.83
N VAL A 230 18.60 -2.05 5.34
CA VAL A 230 17.42 -1.42 6.00
C VAL A 230 16.32 -2.43 6.31
N LEU A 231 16.20 -3.49 5.49
CA LEU A 231 15.16 -4.49 5.67
C LEU A 231 15.42 -5.41 6.87
N ILE A 232 16.65 -5.50 7.40
CA ILE A 232 16.95 -6.40 8.53
C ILE A 232 16.10 -6.04 9.77
N PRO A 233 16.11 -4.79 10.29
CA PRO A 233 15.20 -4.39 11.36
C PRO A 233 13.72 -4.64 11.02
N VAL A 234 13.31 -4.40 9.77
CA VAL A 234 11.92 -4.62 9.32
C VAL A 234 11.54 -6.09 9.42
N ILE A 235 12.39 -6.99 8.92
CA ILE A 235 12.18 -8.43 8.96
C ILE A 235 12.11 -8.92 10.41
N ILE A 236 13.00 -8.46 11.28
CA ILE A 236 12.98 -8.79 12.70
C ILE A 236 11.65 -8.35 13.33
N MET A 237 11.20 -7.12 13.07
CA MET A 237 9.92 -6.64 13.58
C MET A 237 8.73 -7.43 13.03
N ILE A 238 8.74 -7.81 11.75
CA ILE A 238 7.69 -8.65 11.14
C ILE A 238 7.67 -10.03 11.80
N ILE A 239 8.81 -10.66 12.03
CA ILE A 239 8.91 -11.97 12.71
C ILE A 239 8.33 -11.86 14.12
N LEU A 240 8.76 -10.85 14.90
CA LEU A 240 8.24 -10.62 16.24
C LEU A 240 6.73 -10.36 16.25
N ALA A 241 6.23 -9.61 15.27
CA ALA A 241 4.81 -9.34 15.12
C ALA A 241 4.01 -10.60 14.76
N LEU A 242 4.53 -11.47 13.90
CA LEU A 242 3.92 -12.76 13.56
C LEU A 242 3.89 -13.71 14.76
N LEU A 243 4.97 -13.78 15.54
CA LEU A 243 5.03 -14.59 16.76
C LEU A 243 3.99 -14.11 17.78
N GLN A 244 3.90 -12.81 18.01
CA GLN A 244 2.91 -12.25 18.92
C GLN A 244 1.48 -12.40 18.41
N LEU A 245 1.27 -12.31 17.10
CA LEU A 245 -0.02 -12.56 16.47
C LEU A 245 -0.43 -14.02 16.66
N ARG A 246 0.48 -14.99 16.50
CA ARG A 246 0.22 -16.41 16.75
C ARG A 246 -0.22 -16.66 18.18
N GLU A 247 0.46 -16.09 19.18
CA GLU A 247 0.11 -16.26 20.59
C GLU A 247 -1.28 -15.71 20.93
N ASN A 248 -1.62 -14.54 20.37
CA ASN A 248 -2.88 -13.87 20.63
C ASN A 248 -4.02 -14.27 19.67
N PHE A 249 -3.73 -15.09 18.66
CA PHE A 249 -4.66 -15.39 17.56
C PHE A 249 -5.96 -15.97 18.11
N PHE A 250 -5.86 -17.03 18.92
CA PHE A 250 -7.03 -17.72 19.48
C PHE A 250 -7.76 -16.93 20.57
N ARG A 251 -7.11 -15.93 21.17
CA ARG A 251 -7.74 -15.01 22.14
C ARG A 251 -8.52 -13.89 21.47
N SER A 252 -8.34 -13.70 20.16
CA SER A 252 -8.96 -12.62 19.40
C SER A 252 -10.32 -13.01 18.81
N PHE A 253 -11.22 -12.03 18.67
CA PHE A 253 -12.50 -12.22 18.01
C PHE A 253 -12.33 -12.79 16.58
N ILE A 254 -13.28 -13.60 16.14
CA ILE A 254 -13.25 -14.25 14.81
C ILE A 254 -13.08 -13.22 13.69
N ASN A 255 -13.76 -12.08 13.78
CA ASN A 255 -13.68 -11.01 12.79
C ASN A 255 -12.26 -10.41 12.70
N THR A 256 -11.60 -10.19 13.84
CA THR A 256 -10.23 -9.67 13.90
C THR A 256 -9.24 -10.68 13.30
N ARG A 257 -9.43 -11.98 13.57
CA ARG A 257 -8.61 -13.04 12.95
C ARG A 257 -8.72 -13.07 11.43
N LYS A 258 -9.96 -13.05 10.90
CA LYS A 258 -10.20 -13.01 9.45
C LYS A 258 -9.63 -11.74 8.81
N ALA A 259 -9.69 -10.61 9.51
CA ALA A 259 -9.07 -9.36 9.06
C ALA A 259 -7.54 -9.49 8.92
N PHE A 260 -6.84 -10.08 9.89
CA PHE A 260 -5.40 -10.31 9.78
C PHE A 260 -5.04 -11.31 8.67
N GLN A 261 -5.86 -12.35 8.44
CA GLN A 261 -5.68 -13.27 7.31
C GLN A 261 -5.85 -12.56 5.96
N MET A 262 -6.86 -11.71 5.84
CA MET A 262 -7.07 -10.88 4.64
C MET A 262 -5.88 -9.94 4.42
N LEU A 263 -5.38 -9.27 5.47
CA LEU A 263 -4.23 -8.37 5.36
C LEU A 263 -2.96 -9.13 4.98
N PHE A 264 -2.78 -10.34 5.50
CA PHE A 264 -1.68 -11.22 5.11
C PHE A 264 -1.75 -11.57 3.61
N PHE A 265 -2.91 -11.97 3.10
CA PHE A 265 -3.07 -12.21 1.67
C PHE A 265 -2.84 -10.93 0.85
N MET A 266 -3.31 -9.78 1.32
CA MET A 266 -3.06 -8.49 0.67
C MET A 266 -1.55 -8.19 0.60
N PHE A 267 -0.79 -8.49 1.65
CA PHE A 267 0.67 -8.36 1.65
C PHE A 267 1.32 -9.30 0.63
N VAL A 268 0.96 -10.59 0.64
CA VAL A 268 1.52 -11.59 -0.28
C VAL A 268 1.20 -11.26 -1.74
N VAL A 269 -0.05 -10.92 -2.04
CA VAL A 269 -0.48 -10.50 -3.39
C VAL A 269 0.22 -9.22 -3.80
N GLY A 270 0.39 -8.26 -2.87
CA GLY A 270 1.17 -7.05 -3.08
C GLY A 270 2.62 -7.34 -3.47
N VAL A 271 3.29 -8.27 -2.78
CA VAL A 271 4.66 -8.70 -3.13
C VAL A 271 4.68 -9.36 -4.50
N LEU A 272 3.77 -10.31 -4.78
CA LEU A 272 3.70 -11.02 -6.05
C LEU A 272 3.38 -10.10 -7.24
N GLY A 273 2.80 -8.92 -6.99
CA GLY A 273 2.51 -7.92 -8.01
C GLY A 273 3.73 -7.51 -8.84
N PHE A 274 4.94 -7.57 -8.26
CA PHE A 274 6.16 -7.07 -8.91
C PHE A 274 6.45 -7.80 -10.23
N TYR A 275 6.04 -9.07 -10.35
CA TYR A 275 6.26 -9.91 -11.52
C TYR A 275 5.66 -9.33 -12.81
N THR A 276 4.57 -8.56 -12.69
CA THR A 276 3.85 -8.04 -13.86
C THR A 276 4.63 -6.97 -14.63
N LYS A 277 5.74 -6.47 -14.09
CA LYS A 277 6.64 -5.55 -14.78
C LYS A 277 8.06 -6.12 -14.91
N PRO A 278 8.72 -5.92 -16.07
CA PRO A 278 10.08 -6.39 -16.29
C PRO A 278 11.10 -5.53 -15.54
N ASP A 279 10.81 -4.24 -15.36
CA ASP A 279 11.65 -3.32 -14.60
C ASP A 279 11.38 -3.46 -13.10
N PHE A 280 12.33 -4.04 -12.37
CA PHE A 280 12.30 -4.05 -10.92
C PHE A 280 12.51 -2.63 -10.38
N ARG A 281 11.51 -2.07 -9.70
CA ARG A 281 11.61 -0.77 -9.02
C ARG A 281 11.07 -0.89 -7.61
N LEU A 282 11.83 -0.39 -6.62
CA LEU A 282 11.51 -0.57 -5.21
C LEU A 282 10.16 0.04 -4.85
N TYR A 283 9.78 1.17 -5.47
CA TYR A 283 8.51 1.84 -5.21
C TYR A 283 7.28 0.91 -5.30
N HIS A 284 7.37 -0.23 -6.01
CA HIS A 284 6.31 -1.24 -6.07
C HIS A 284 5.86 -1.69 -4.67
N PHE A 285 6.82 -1.89 -3.77
CA PHE A 285 6.58 -2.37 -2.41
C PHE A 285 5.82 -1.38 -1.51
N LEU A 286 5.53 -0.16 -1.99
CA LEU A 286 4.57 0.75 -1.34
C LEU A 286 3.18 0.11 -1.18
N LEU A 287 2.78 -0.80 -2.07
CA LEU A 287 1.51 -1.54 -1.97
C LEU A 287 1.49 -2.50 -0.75
N CYS A 288 2.67 -2.89 -0.25
CA CYS A 288 2.80 -3.77 0.92
C CYS A 288 2.81 -2.99 2.26
N VAL A 289 2.98 -1.67 2.20
CA VAL A 289 3.04 -0.80 3.40
C VAL A 289 1.74 -0.84 4.21
N PRO A 290 0.53 -0.70 3.63
CA PRO A 290 -0.71 -0.76 4.40
C PRO A 290 -0.87 -2.04 5.24
N PRO A 291 -0.80 -3.27 4.68
CA PRO A 291 -0.94 -4.48 5.49
C PRO A 291 0.24 -4.69 6.46
N GLY A 292 1.47 -4.36 6.06
CA GLY A 292 2.64 -4.44 6.94
C GLY A 292 2.54 -3.49 8.14
N ALA A 293 2.05 -2.27 7.93
CA ALA A 293 1.88 -1.28 8.98
C ALA A 293 0.84 -1.71 10.04
N VAL A 294 -0.25 -2.38 9.65
CA VAL A 294 -1.20 -2.94 10.63
C VAL A 294 -0.53 -4.00 11.50
N LEU A 295 0.25 -4.90 10.89
CA LEU A 295 0.96 -5.97 11.59
C LEU A 295 1.96 -5.40 12.61
N LEU A 296 2.75 -4.41 12.20
CA LEU A 296 3.69 -3.72 13.09
C LEU A 296 2.96 -2.96 14.21
N ALA A 297 1.88 -2.24 13.89
CA ALA A 297 1.09 -1.52 14.88
C ALA A 297 0.49 -2.48 15.92
N TYR A 298 0.07 -3.67 15.49
CA TYR A 298 -0.41 -4.72 16.38
C TYR A 298 0.66 -5.20 17.36
N TYR A 299 1.89 -5.40 16.88
CA TYR A 299 3.02 -5.76 17.75
C TYR A 299 3.27 -4.67 18.80
N PHE A 300 3.43 -3.43 18.36
CA PHE A 300 3.72 -2.32 19.26
C PHE A 300 2.58 -1.97 20.21
N SER A 301 1.33 -2.30 19.87
CA SER A 301 0.18 -2.17 20.77
C SER A 301 0.22 -3.21 21.90
N ASN A 302 0.70 -4.43 21.62
CA ASN A 302 0.66 -5.54 22.58
C ASN A 302 1.98 -5.75 23.33
N ALA A 303 3.08 -5.12 22.90
CA ALA A 303 4.38 -5.22 23.55
C ALA A 303 4.36 -4.68 25.00
N LYS A 304 4.84 -5.49 25.96
CA LYS A 304 4.78 -5.16 27.39
C LYS A 304 5.99 -4.38 27.90
N ILE A 305 7.20 -4.73 27.45
CA ILE A 305 8.46 -4.20 27.99
C ILE A 305 8.83 -2.89 27.31
N ARG A 306 8.70 -1.77 28.06
CA ARG A 306 8.89 -0.39 27.54
C ARG A 306 10.22 -0.15 26.86
N TRP A 307 11.31 -0.48 27.54
CA TRP A 307 12.64 -0.24 27.02
C TRP A 307 12.88 -1.01 25.71
N PHE A 308 12.38 -2.25 25.61
CA PHE A 308 12.61 -3.10 24.44
C PHE A 308 11.95 -2.55 23.18
N TYR A 309 10.65 -2.26 23.22
CA TYR A 309 9.95 -1.80 22.02
C TYR A 309 10.35 -0.37 21.60
N GLU A 310 10.68 0.52 22.55
CA GLU A 310 11.17 1.86 22.21
C GLU A 310 12.57 1.77 21.58
N SER A 311 13.44 0.91 22.08
CA SER A 311 14.79 0.71 21.52
C SER A 311 14.73 0.08 20.13
N LEU A 312 13.87 -0.93 19.95
CA LEU A 312 13.66 -1.58 18.65
C LEU A 312 13.22 -0.57 17.58
N PHE A 313 12.29 0.32 17.92
CA PHE A 313 11.81 1.35 17.01
C PHE A 313 12.83 2.46 16.79
N ALA A 314 13.58 2.86 17.82
CA ALA A 314 14.67 3.82 17.67
C ALA A 314 15.75 3.28 16.71
N ILE A 315 16.17 2.02 16.87
CA ILE A 315 17.10 1.35 15.96
C ILE A 315 16.54 1.34 14.54
N PHE A 316 15.26 1.01 14.37
CA PHE A 316 14.62 1.01 13.06
C PHE A 316 14.66 2.39 12.38
N VAL A 317 14.33 3.47 13.10
CA VAL A 317 14.37 4.84 12.57
C VAL A 317 15.81 5.29 12.28
N ILE A 318 16.77 4.96 13.14
CA ILE A 318 18.19 5.30 12.94
C ILE A 318 18.74 4.58 11.70
N CYS A 319 18.47 3.27 11.56
CA CYS A 319 18.86 2.52 10.38
C CYS A 319 18.24 3.14 9.12
N MET A 320 16.93 3.40 9.13
CA MET A 320 16.26 4.05 8.00
C MET A 320 16.93 5.38 7.63
N GLN A 321 17.17 6.27 8.60
CA GLN A 321 17.78 7.56 8.31
C GLN A 321 19.20 7.45 7.79
N TYR A 322 20.00 6.52 8.34
CA TYR A 322 21.37 6.27 7.90
C TYR A 322 21.43 5.88 6.42
N PHE A 323 20.60 4.93 5.99
CA PHE A 323 20.55 4.47 4.60
C PHE A 323 19.89 5.46 3.63
N LEU A 324 19.16 6.46 4.13
CA LEU A 324 18.70 7.55 3.28
C LEU A 324 19.80 8.60 3.02
N PHE A 325 20.84 8.63 3.87
CA PHE A 325 21.95 9.58 3.78
C PHE A 325 23.24 9.01 3.16
N VAL A 326 23.37 7.68 3.10
CA VAL A 326 24.47 6.95 2.46
C VAL A 326 23.98 6.43 1.12
#